data_AF-A0A239E607-F1
#
_entry.id   AF-A0A239E607-F1
#
_cell.length_a   1.000
_cell.length_b   1.000
_cell.length_c   1.000
_cell.angle_alpha   90.00
_cell.angle_beta   90.00
_cell.angle_gamma   90.00
#
_symmetry.space_group_name_H-M   'P 1'
#
loop_
_entity.id
_entity.type
_entity.pdbx_description
1 polymer ?
#
loop_
_entity_poly.entity_id
_entity_poly.type
_entity_poly.pdbx_seq_one_letter_code
_entity_poly.pdbx_strand_id
1 'polypeptide(L)'
;MPGRVTPNRPPLDPAASGGDDDRAPRSNPAGDASAESHESVDVSETEISDLAQPSDEDGVTEDMATLALNPAHLEDLANAQSGLHINGDFGQMDDVSIMLELRAGNMAAFDVLMQKYRKPIVHFMYRMTHNQAVAEELAQEVFLRVYRSRETYRAEARFSTWLYRIATNLGVNHARDTRHERSASTVYLDETDSETGTTPDVADMTPGADSRMLRDERMAAIREHVMALPERQRMAVLMHKYEGMDYKQIGDVLKLSESATKSLLFRAYQTLREKLKPFLE
;
A
#
# COMPACT_ATOMS: atom_id res chain seq x y z
N MET A 1 59.64 -28.29 -12.83
CA MET A 1 60.62 -27.23 -12.48
C MET A 1 59.95 -26.27 -11.51
N PRO A 2 60.67 -25.80 -10.49
CA PRO A 2 60.16 -25.48 -9.15
C PRO A 2 59.53 -24.09 -9.05
N GLY A 3 58.66 -23.92 -8.06
CA GLY A 3 58.20 -22.59 -7.62
C GLY A 3 59.27 -21.86 -6.80
N ARG A 4 59.03 -20.56 -6.55
CA ARG A 4 59.21 -19.89 -5.25
C ARG A 4 58.99 -18.37 -5.38
N VAL A 5 58.16 -17.88 -4.46
CA VAL A 5 58.42 -16.72 -3.58
C VAL A 5 58.33 -15.31 -4.19
N THR A 6 57.25 -14.63 -3.79
CA THR A 6 57.11 -13.17 -3.65
C THR A 6 58.02 -12.60 -2.56
N PRO A 7 58.35 -11.30 -2.65
CA PRO A 7 58.24 -10.38 -1.51
C PRO A 7 57.43 -9.12 -1.93
N ASN A 8 56.32 -8.74 -1.30
CA ASN A 8 56.11 -8.07 0.00
C ASN A 8 56.74 -6.67 0.18
N ARG A 9 55.85 -5.65 0.15
CA ARG A 9 55.81 -4.34 0.87
C ARG A 9 56.85 -3.24 0.54
N PRO A 10 56.58 -1.94 0.83
CA PRO A 10 55.76 -1.39 1.92
C PRO A 10 54.68 -0.34 1.56
N PRO A 11 53.79 0.01 2.52
CA PRO A 11 52.87 1.15 2.46
C PRO A 11 53.55 2.43 2.98
N LEU A 12 53.11 3.59 2.49
CA LEU A 12 53.43 4.90 3.08
C LEU A 12 52.12 5.64 3.36
N ASP A 13 51.67 5.44 4.59
CA ASP A 13 51.28 6.38 5.64
C ASP A 13 50.88 7.86 5.38
N PRO A 14 50.20 8.47 6.38
CA PRO A 14 49.20 9.53 6.24
C PRO A 14 49.66 10.91 6.77
N ALA A 15 48.69 11.83 6.92
CA ALA A 15 48.76 13.19 7.49
C ALA A 15 49.16 14.27 6.46
N ALA A 16 48.65 15.50 6.46
CA ALA A 16 48.08 16.29 7.54
C ALA A 16 47.29 17.50 7.00
N SER A 17 46.66 18.21 7.95
CA SER A 17 46.09 19.57 7.92
C SER A 17 44.69 19.73 7.33
N GLY A 18 43.71 20.30 8.05
CA GLY A 18 43.77 21.09 9.29
C GLY A 18 43.01 22.41 9.11
N GLY A 19 42.22 22.79 10.11
CA GLY A 19 41.44 24.03 10.22
C GLY A 19 39.98 23.71 10.51
N ASP A 20 39.51 23.69 11.77
CA ASP A 20 39.21 24.86 12.65
C ASP A 20 38.30 25.85 11.90
N ASP A 21 37.18 26.36 12.41
CA ASP A 21 36.62 26.53 13.75
C ASP A 21 35.10 26.71 13.51
N ASP A 22 34.25 26.41 14.48
CA ASP A 22 33.58 27.46 15.26
C ASP A 22 32.42 26.89 16.07
N ARG A 23 32.54 27.06 17.38
CA ARG A 23 31.63 26.61 18.42
C ARG A 23 30.92 27.85 18.94
N ALA A 24 29.59 27.76 18.98
CA ALA A 24 28.63 28.72 19.53
C ALA A 24 29.12 29.66 20.66
N PRO A 25 28.38 30.77 20.85
CA PRO A 25 27.81 30.95 22.18
C PRO A 25 26.35 31.43 22.22
N ARG A 26 25.77 31.12 23.38
CA ARG A 26 24.46 31.48 23.94
C ARG A 26 24.27 33.00 24.02
N SER A 27 23.01 33.46 23.98
CA SER A 27 22.48 34.44 24.96
C SER A 27 20.99 34.73 24.73
N ASN A 28 20.21 34.52 25.80
CA ASN A 28 19.01 35.28 26.14
C ASN A 28 19.51 36.47 27.02
N PRO A 29 18.83 37.64 27.11
CA PRO A 29 17.74 37.79 28.09
C PRO A 29 16.66 38.87 27.77
N ALA A 30 15.60 38.88 28.61
CA ALA A 30 14.78 39.98 29.17
C ALA A 30 14.80 41.38 28.49
N GLY A 31 13.73 42.17 28.39
CA GLY A 31 12.52 42.35 29.19
C GLY A 31 11.93 43.75 28.85
N ASP A 32 10.97 44.22 29.65
CA ASP A 32 10.23 45.52 29.61
C ASP A 32 9.03 45.59 28.65
N ALA A 33 7.75 45.60 29.06
CA ALA A 33 7.01 46.32 30.11
C ALA A 33 6.76 47.81 29.80
N SER A 34 5.48 48.14 29.54
CA SER A 34 4.75 49.42 29.75
C SER A 34 3.43 49.28 28.98
N ALA A 35 2.27 48.98 29.56
CA ALA A 35 1.49 49.70 30.58
C ALA A 35 0.82 50.99 30.06
N GLU A 36 -0.43 51.14 30.49
CA GLU A 36 -1.36 52.28 30.39
C GLU A 36 -2.28 52.32 29.14
N SER A 37 -3.60 52.50 29.23
CA SER A 37 -4.55 52.56 30.35
C SER A 37 -5.96 52.78 29.76
N HIS A 38 -6.96 52.13 30.36
CA HIS A 38 -8.32 52.60 30.66
C HIS A 38 -9.07 53.53 29.67
N GLU A 39 -10.24 53.07 29.24
CA GLU A 39 -11.47 53.77 29.62
C GLU A 39 -12.65 52.80 29.77
N SER A 40 -13.31 52.92 30.91
CA SER A 40 -14.45 52.18 31.42
C SER A 40 -15.70 53.04 31.36
N VAL A 41 -16.84 52.52 30.91
CA VAL A 41 -18.15 53.01 31.35
C VAL A 41 -19.10 51.81 31.57
N ASP A 42 -19.39 51.64 32.85
CA ASP A 42 -20.46 50.95 33.59
C ASP A 42 -21.87 51.41 33.07
N VAL A 43 -23.04 50.78 33.26
CA VAL A 43 -23.67 50.35 34.51
C VAL A 43 -24.91 49.48 34.26
N SER A 44 -25.16 48.59 35.23
CA SER A 44 -26.46 48.16 35.81
C SER A 44 -27.33 47.16 35.04
N GLU A 45 -27.54 45.92 35.56
CA GLU A 45 -28.40 45.52 36.72
C GLU A 45 -29.90 45.53 36.32
N THR A 46 -30.76 44.53 36.54
CA THR A 46 -30.82 43.28 37.31
C THR A 46 -32.05 42.49 36.81
N GLU A 47 -32.21 41.26 37.31
CA GLU A 47 -33.48 40.52 37.52
C GLU A 47 -33.78 39.28 36.64
N ILE A 48 -33.12 38.20 37.06
CA ILE A 48 -33.67 36.87 37.36
C ILE A 48 -35.21 36.64 37.32
N SER A 49 -35.52 35.53 36.64
CA SER A 49 -36.51 34.48 36.94
C SER A 49 -37.96 34.60 36.45
N ASP A 50 -38.32 33.57 35.68
CA ASP A 50 -39.38 32.58 36.01
C ASP A 50 -40.57 32.48 35.04
N LEU A 51 -40.98 31.22 34.83
CA LEU A 51 -42.28 30.71 34.37
C LEU A 51 -42.64 30.67 32.87
N ALA A 52 -42.81 29.41 32.43
CA ALA A 52 -43.97 28.84 31.74
C ALA A 52 -44.15 29.04 30.22
N GLN A 53 -44.31 27.89 29.55
CA GLN A 53 -44.81 27.69 28.17
C GLN A 53 -46.28 28.16 28.00
N PRO A 54 -46.95 27.84 26.87
CA PRO A 54 -46.74 28.22 25.47
C PRO A 54 -47.98 28.98 24.95
N SER A 55 -47.92 29.53 23.74
CA SER A 55 -49.13 29.85 22.96
C SER A 55 -48.89 29.50 21.51
N ASP A 56 -49.53 28.41 21.09
CA ASP A 56 -49.66 27.97 19.71
C ASP A 56 -50.42 29.01 18.88
N GLU A 57 -49.98 29.23 17.64
CA GLU A 57 -50.85 29.06 16.47
C GLU A 57 -50.03 29.07 15.18
N ASP A 58 -50.22 27.99 14.41
CA ASP A 58 -50.03 27.81 12.97
C ASP A 58 -48.64 27.68 12.34
N GLY A 59 -48.33 26.44 11.98
CA GLY A 59 -47.33 26.12 10.97
C GLY A 59 -46.77 24.70 10.93
N VAL A 60 -47.39 23.68 11.55
CA VAL A 60 -46.94 22.28 11.42
C VAL A 60 -47.49 21.69 10.13
N THR A 61 -46.67 21.61 9.08
CA THR A 61 -46.90 20.65 7.99
C THR A 61 -46.39 19.29 8.46
N GLU A 62 -47.26 18.53 9.12
CA GLU A 62 -47.14 17.08 9.16
C GLU A 62 -47.23 16.57 7.72
N ASP A 63 -46.12 16.06 7.17
CA ASP A 63 -46.20 14.84 6.35
C ASP A 63 -44.89 14.06 6.13
N MET A 64 -44.06 13.94 7.17
CA MET A 64 -42.96 12.96 7.15
C MET A 64 -43.44 11.51 7.37
N ALA A 65 -44.69 11.31 7.81
CA ALA A 65 -45.27 9.98 8.04
C ALA A 65 -46.00 9.40 6.81
N THR A 66 -46.50 10.23 5.89
CA THR A 66 -47.17 9.76 4.66
C THR A 66 -46.21 9.34 3.55
N LEU A 67 -44.94 9.71 3.67
CA LEU A 67 -43.85 9.23 2.81
C LEU A 67 -43.53 7.72 2.95
N ALA A 68 -44.09 7.05 3.97
CA ALA A 68 -43.85 5.63 4.23
C ALA A 68 -44.94 4.67 3.68
N LEU A 69 -46.05 5.18 3.11
CA LEU A 69 -47.23 4.35 2.81
C LEU A 69 -47.63 4.28 1.33
N ASN A 70 -46.84 4.85 0.41
CA ASN A 70 -47.12 4.72 -1.02
C ASN A 70 -46.07 3.86 -1.73
N PRO A 71 -46.38 2.59 -2.11
CA PRO A 71 -45.41 1.69 -2.73
C PRO A 71 -44.88 2.22 -4.07
N ALA A 72 -45.62 3.10 -4.76
CA ALA A 72 -45.18 3.73 -6.01
C ALA A 72 -44.00 4.72 -5.83
N HIS A 73 -43.88 5.37 -4.67
CA HIS A 73 -42.76 6.28 -4.39
C HIS A 73 -41.51 5.55 -3.85
N LEU A 74 -41.70 4.34 -3.30
CA LEU A 74 -40.61 3.42 -2.96
C LEU A 74 -39.93 2.86 -4.22
N GLU A 75 -40.68 2.63 -5.30
CA GLU A 75 -40.13 2.28 -6.61
C GLU A 75 -39.33 3.44 -7.22
N ASP A 76 -39.78 4.69 -7.06
CA ASP A 76 -39.02 5.86 -7.50
C ASP A 76 -37.77 6.13 -6.66
N LEU A 77 -37.75 5.78 -5.37
CA LEU A 77 -36.54 5.81 -4.52
C LEU A 77 -35.59 4.65 -4.82
N ALA A 78 -36.12 3.46 -5.13
CA ALA A 78 -35.34 2.34 -5.65
C ALA A 78 -34.76 2.68 -7.03
N ASN A 79 -35.48 3.42 -7.87
CA ASN A 79 -34.99 3.98 -9.13
C ASN A 79 -34.08 5.20 -8.96
N ALA A 80 -34.17 5.95 -7.85
CA ALA A 80 -33.20 6.99 -7.52
C ALA A 80 -31.86 6.37 -7.05
N GLN A 81 -31.89 5.18 -6.45
CA GLN A 81 -30.69 4.34 -6.27
C GLN A 81 -30.16 3.78 -7.61
N SER A 82 -30.98 3.79 -8.67
CA SER A 82 -30.53 3.54 -10.05
C SER A 82 -29.71 4.69 -10.66
N GLY A 83 -29.33 5.70 -9.87
CA GLY A 83 -28.17 6.56 -10.13
C GLY A 83 -26.82 5.82 -10.21
N LEU A 84 -26.81 4.49 -10.06
CA LEU A 84 -25.65 3.60 -10.20
C LEU A 84 -25.63 2.74 -11.49
N HIS A 85 -26.39 3.11 -12.51
CA HIS A 85 -26.25 2.56 -13.88
C HIS A 85 -24.92 2.94 -14.57
N ILE A 86 -23.82 3.18 -13.84
CA ILE A 86 -22.49 3.42 -14.42
C ILE A 86 -21.64 2.13 -14.40
N ASN A 87 -21.88 1.20 -13.46
CA ASN A 87 -21.10 -0.03 -13.37
C ASN A 87 -21.28 -0.97 -14.58
N GLY A 88 -22.40 -0.86 -15.30
CA GLY A 88 -22.66 -1.65 -16.51
C GLY A 88 -21.80 -1.24 -17.71
N ASP A 89 -21.42 0.03 -17.81
CA ASP A 89 -20.65 0.58 -18.94
C ASP A 89 -19.15 0.25 -18.79
N PHE A 90 -18.62 0.40 -17.58
CA PHE A 90 -17.20 0.09 -17.31
C PHE A 90 -16.84 -1.39 -17.41
N GLY A 91 -17.81 -2.30 -17.27
CA GLY A 91 -17.56 -3.75 -17.27
C GLY A 91 -16.95 -4.29 -18.57
N GLN A 92 -17.11 -3.57 -19.69
CA GLN A 92 -16.55 -3.94 -21.00
C GLN A 92 -15.36 -3.06 -21.42
N MET A 93 -15.10 -1.97 -20.70
CA MET A 93 -14.02 -1.05 -21.02
C MET A 93 -12.66 -1.64 -20.65
N ASP A 94 -11.63 -1.24 -21.39
CA ASP A 94 -10.26 -1.51 -21.00
C ASP A 94 -9.83 -0.59 -19.85
N ASP A 95 -8.81 -1.02 -19.09
CA ASP A 95 -8.35 -0.28 -17.91
C ASP A 95 -7.90 1.14 -18.22
N VAL A 96 -7.40 1.36 -19.46
CA VAL A 96 -6.99 2.67 -19.93
C VAL A 96 -8.20 3.58 -20.12
N SER A 97 -9.28 3.12 -20.76
CA SER A 97 -10.51 3.91 -20.91
C SER A 97 -11.12 4.26 -19.56
N ILE A 98 -11.16 3.31 -18.63
CA ILE A 98 -11.65 3.56 -17.26
C ILE A 98 -10.79 4.66 -16.58
N MET A 99 -9.46 4.62 -16.77
CA MET A 99 -8.58 5.67 -16.24
C MET A 99 -8.80 7.04 -16.91
N LEU A 100 -9.18 7.08 -18.19
CA LEU A 100 -9.51 8.31 -18.90
C LEU A 100 -10.85 8.91 -18.44
N GLU A 101 -11.83 8.06 -18.11
CA GLU A 101 -13.09 8.48 -17.47
C GLU A 101 -12.83 9.07 -16.08
N LEU A 102 -11.95 8.44 -15.28
CA LEU A 102 -11.51 9.00 -14.01
C LEU A 102 -10.83 10.36 -14.19
N ARG A 103 -10.01 10.53 -15.22
CA ARG A 103 -9.38 11.80 -15.56
C ARG A 103 -10.42 12.87 -15.95
N ALA A 104 -11.51 12.48 -16.59
CA ALA A 104 -12.64 13.36 -16.92
C ALA A 104 -13.50 13.75 -15.70
N GLY A 105 -13.24 13.16 -14.53
CA GLY A 105 -13.91 13.47 -13.26
C GLY A 105 -14.98 12.46 -12.85
N ASN A 106 -15.17 11.37 -13.61
CA ASN A 106 -16.11 10.31 -13.27
C ASN A 106 -15.54 9.44 -12.14
N MET A 107 -15.97 9.69 -10.90
CA MET A 107 -15.42 9.00 -9.72
C MET A 107 -15.76 7.51 -9.67
N ALA A 108 -16.88 7.09 -10.28
CA ALA A 108 -17.25 5.67 -10.34
C ALA A 108 -16.19 4.83 -11.08
N ALA A 109 -15.43 5.45 -12.00
CA ALA A 109 -14.31 4.79 -12.67
C ALA A 109 -13.17 4.40 -11.71
N PHE A 110 -12.94 5.20 -10.66
CA PHE A 110 -11.95 4.85 -9.64
C PHE A 110 -12.37 3.63 -8.82
N ASP A 111 -13.65 3.53 -8.48
CA ASP A 111 -14.19 2.40 -7.72
C ASP A 111 -14.03 1.08 -8.49
N VAL A 112 -14.26 1.10 -9.81
CA VAL A 112 -14.04 -0.07 -10.67
C VAL A 112 -12.56 -0.49 -10.69
N LEU A 113 -11.64 0.46 -10.87
CA LEU A 113 -10.20 0.17 -10.83
C LEU A 113 -9.77 -0.36 -9.46
N MET A 114 -10.28 0.24 -8.39
CA MET A 114 -10.01 -0.18 -7.01
C MET A 114 -10.50 -1.62 -6.79
N GLN A 115 -11.75 -1.92 -7.12
CA GLN A 115 -12.33 -3.24 -6.94
C GLN A 115 -11.55 -4.31 -7.71
N LYS A 116 -11.12 -4.00 -8.93
CA LYS A 116 -10.35 -4.90 -9.79
C LYS A 116 -8.93 -5.16 -9.25
N TYR A 117 -8.25 -4.12 -8.77
CA TYR A 117 -6.82 -4.20 -8.46
C TYR A 117 -6.48 -4.26 -6.97
N ARG A 118 -7.42 -4.00 -6.05
CA ARG A 118 -7.14 -4.00 -4.60
C ARG A 118 -6.52 -5.31 -4.14
N LYS A 119 -7.17 -6.44 -4.42
CA LYS A 119 -6.69 -7.76 -3.99
C LYS A 119 -5.34 -8.13 -4.65
N PRO A 120 -5.15 -7.99 -5.98
CA PRO A 120 -3.84 -8.17 -6.61
C PRO A 120 -2.73 -7.34 -5.99
N ILE A 121 -2.97 -6.03 -5.76
CA ILE A 121 -1.95 -5.13 -5.20
C ILE A 121 -1.65 -5.48 -3.74
N VAL A 122 -2.65 -5.72 -2.90
CA VAL A 122 -2.41 -6.16 -1.51
C VAL A 122 -1.60 -7.46 -1.47
N HIS A 123 -1.94 -8.45 -2.31
CA HIS A 123 -1.15 -9.68 -2.40
C HIS A 123 0.29 -9.44 -2.88
N PHE A 124 0.48 -8.57 -3.86
CA PHE A 124 1.80 -8.20 -4.34
C PHE A 124 2.63 -7.54 -3.23
N MET A 125 2.06 -6.58 -2.49
CA MET A 125 2.72 -5.90 -1.38
C MET A 125 2.98 -6.84 -0.20
N TYR A 126 2.06 -7.76 0.11
CA TYR A 126 2.24 -8.77 1.14
C TYR A 126 3.42 -9.69 0.83
N ARG A 127 3.58 -10.10 -0.43
CA ARG A 127 4.75 -10.89 -0.87
C ARG A 127 6.06 -10.11 -0.80
N MET A 128 6.03 -8.78 -0.70
CA MET A 128 7.24 -7.96 -0.53
C MET A 128 7.56 -7.68 0.94
N THR A 129 6.54 -7.49 1.78
CA THR A 129 6.66 -6.98 3.16
C THR A 129 6.49 -8.05 4.23
N HIS A 130 5.75 -9.12 3.93
CA HIS A 130 5.36 -10.18 4.84
C HIS A 130 4.62 -9.70 6.10
N ASN A 131 3.92 -8.57 5.97
CA ASN A 131 3.07 -8.03 7.03
C ASN A 131 1.78 -7.54 6.38
N GLN A 132 0.64 -8.09 6.81
CA GLN A 132 -0.65 -7.78 6.20
C GLN A 132 -1.05 -6.32 6.40
N ALA A 133 -0.86 -5.77 7.60
CA ALA A 133 -1.18 -4.37 7.89
C ALA A 133 -0.36 -3.42 7.02
N VAL A 134 0.95 -3.66 6.91
CA VAL A 134 1.84 -2.86 6.06
C VAL A 134 1.50 -3.03 4.58
N ALA A 135 1.16 -4.24 4.14
CA ALA A 135 0.76 -4.50 2.76
C ALA A 135 -0.50 -3.72 2.38
N GLU A 136 -1.49 -3.66 3.27
CA GLU A 136 -2.71 -2.89 3.07
C GLU A 136 -2.45 -1.37 3.09
N GLU A 137 -1.62 -0.88 4.00
CA GLU A 137 -1.21 0.53 4.05
C GLU A 137 -0.52 0.95 2.75
N LEU A 138 0.46 0.19 2.29
CA LEU A 138 1.16 0.50 1.04
C LEU A 138 0.24 0.37 -0.17
N ALA A 139 -0.68 -0.59 -0.19
CA ALA A 139 -1.68 -0.71 -1.25
C ALA A 139 -2.61 0.51 -1.29
N GLN A 140 -3.05 1.02 -0.13
CA GLN A 140 -3.82 2.26 -0.06
C GLN A 140 -3.03 3.43 -0.65
N GLU A 141 -1.76 3.59 -0.29
CA GLU A 141 -0.90 4.64 -0.85
C GLU A 141 -0.68 4.47 -2.36
N VAL A 142 -0.65 3.24 -2.91
CA VAL A 142 -0.65 3.01 -4.36
C VAL A 142 -1.89 3.66 -5.00
N PHE A 143 -3.08 3.38 -4.49
CA PHE A 143 -4.31 3.93 -5.05
C PHE A 143 -4.47 5.43 -4.84
N LEU A 144 -3.98 5.97 -3.71
CA LEU A 144 -3.89 7.42 -3.52
C LEU A 144 -3.00 8.07 -4.59
N ARG A 145 -1.87 7.44 -4.95
CA ARG A 145 -1.02 7.94 -6.04
C ARG A 145 -1.68 7.81 -7.41
N VAL A 146 -2.43 6.74 -7.66
CA VAL A 146 -3.24 6.60 -8.89
C VAL A 146 -4.22 7.77 -8.99
N TYR A 147 -4.97 8.04 -7.92
CA TYR A 147 -5.93 9.14 -7.88
C TYR A 147 -5.26 10.51 -8.08
N ARG A 148 -4.16 10.78 -7.38
CA ARG A 148 -3.40 12.05 -7.50
C ARG A 148 -2.82 12.25 -8.90
N SER A 149 -2.47 11.17 -9.60
CA SER A 149 -1.87 11.24 -10.93
C SER A 149 -2.89 11.21 -12.08
N ARG A 150 -4.19 11.13 -11.79
CA ARG A 150 -5.23 11.03 -12.83
C ARG A 150 -5.20 12.17 -13.85
N GLU A 151 -4.92 13.39 -13.41
CA GLU A 151 -4.89 14.58 -14.28
C GLU A 151 -3.71 14.55 -15.27
N THR A 152 -2.60 13.96 -14.84
CA THR A 152 -1.35 13.87 -15.60
C THR A 152 -1.13 12.51 -16.27
N TYR A 153 -2.09 11.59 -16.13
CA TYR A 153 -2.01 10.25 -16.68
C TYR A 153 -1.93 10.27 -18.22
N ARG A 154 -1.05 9.42 -18.77
CA ARG A 154 -0.88 9.20 -20.21
C ARG A 154 -0.87 7.71 -20.50
N ALA A 155 -1.61 7.30 -21.52
CA ALA A 155 -1.75 5.92 -21.98
C ALA A 155 -0.53 5.44 -22.80
N GLU A 156 0.67 5.50 -22.21
CA GLU A 156 1.93 5.12 -22.90
C GLU A 156 2.24 3.62 -22.76
N ALA A 157 1.65 2.96 -21.77
CA ALA A 157 1.78 1.54 -21.50
C ALA A 157 0.46 0.99 -20.94
N ARG A 158 0.36 -0.33 -20.81
CA ARG A 158 -0.78 -0.97 -20.14
C ARG A 158 -0.92 -0.39 -18.73
N PHE A 159 -2.15 -0.11 -18.31
CA PHE A 159 -2.45 0.43 -16.99
C PHE A 159 -1.82 -0.42 -15.87
N SER A 160 -1.91 -1.75 -15.97
CA SER A 160 -1.30 -2.66 -15.00
C SER A 160 0.21 -2.44 -14.88
N THR A 161 0.95 -2.33 -15.99
CA THR A 161 2.39 -2.03 -15.97
C THR A 161 2.66 -0.74 -15.20
N TRP A 162 1.90 0.32 -15.45
CA TRP A 162 2.06 1.59 -14.75
C TRP A 162 1.72 1.49 -13.24
N LEU A 163 0.64 0.78 -12.90
CA LEU A 163 0.21 0.52 -11.53
C LEU A 163 1.28 -0.25 -10.72
N TYR A 164 1.78 -1.36 -11.28
CA TYR A 164 2.82 -2.16 -10.63
C TYR A 164 4.15 -1.43 -10.55
N ARG A 165 4.40 -0.41 -11.39
CA ARG A 165 5.55 0.51 -11.24
C ARG A 165 5.40 1.39 -10.01
N ILE A 166 4.20 1.90 -9.73
CA ILE A 166 3.92 2.65 -8.49
C ILE A 166 4.11 1.73 -7.28
N ALA A 167 3.50 0.54 -7.29
CA ALA A 167 3.59 -0.44 -6.21
C ALA A 167 5.04 -0.90 -5.95
N THR A 168 5.78 -1.20 -7.02
CA THR A 168 7.22 -1.52 -6.99
C THR A 168 8.03 -0.46 -6.26
N ASN A 169 7.85 0.82 -6.63
CA ASN A 169 8.62 1.90 -6.02
C ASN A 169 8.30 2.05 -4.52
N LEU A 170 7.02 1.92 -4.14
CA LEU A 170 6.60 1.97 -2.74
C LEU A 170 7.17 0.81 -1.92
N GLY A 171 7.06 -0.43 -2.43
CA GLY A 171 7.58 -1.60 -1.74
C GLY A 171 9.11 -1.56 -1.58
N VAL A 172 9.82 -1.07 -2.60
CA VAL A 172 11.28 -0.90 -2.55
C VAL A 172 11.70 0.17 -1.54
N ASN A 173 11.00 1.30 -1.51
CA ASN A 173 11.29 2.36 -0.54
C ASN A 173 11.05 1.86 0.88
N HIS A 174 9.89 1.25 1.14
CA HIS A 174 9.58 0.67 2.45
C HIS A 174 10.62 -0.38 2.87
N ALA A 175 11.06 -1.25 1.96
CA ALA A 175 12.08 -2.26 2.25
C ALA A 175 13.44 -1.64 2.61
N ARG A 176 13.80 -0.49 2.01
CA ARG A 176 15.05 0.24 2.33
C ARG A 176 14.97 0.92 3.67
N ASP A 177 13.84 1.55 3.98
CA ASP A 177 13.65 2.30 5.23
C ASP A 177 13.64 1.34 6.42
N THR A 178 12.90 0.24 6.32
CA THR A 178 12.77 -0.78 7.36
C THR A 178 14.02 -1.69 7.50
N ARG A 179 14.96 -1.65 6.54
CA ARG A 179 16.20 -2.46 6.60
C ARG A 179 17.06 -2.09 7.82
N HIS A 180 17.06 -0.83 8.21
CA HIS A 180 17.81 -0.36 9.38
C HIS A 180 17.15 -0.82 10.69
N GLU A 181 15.82 -0.88 10.73
CA GLU A 181 15.03 -1.30 11.90
C GLU A 181 15.05 -2.82 12.12
N ARG A 182 15.03 -3.62 11.05
CA ARG A 182 15.08 -5.11 11.15
C ARG A 182 16.38 -5.64 11.74
N SER A 183 17.45 -4.86 11.79
CA SER A 183 18.70 -5.25 12.44
C SER A 183 18.57 -5.34 13.97
N ALA A 184 17.48 -4.80 14.54
CA ALA A 184 17.21 -4.78 15.98
C ALA A 184 16.08 -5.73 16.43
N SER A 185 15.39 -6.43 15.51
CA SER A 185 14.22 -7.25 15.83
C SER A 185 14.30 -8.63 15.18
N THR A 186 15.24 -9.45 15.63
CA THR A 186 15.23 -10.90 15.37
C THR A 186 14.64 -11.62 16.57
N VAL A 187 13.32 -11.49 16.76
CA VAL A 187 12.49 -12.49 17.44
C VAL A 187 11.14 -12.44 16.73
N TYR A 188 10.95 -13.28 15.71
CA TYR A 188 9.64 -13.52 15.15
C TYR A 188 9.00 -14.63 16.00
N LEU A 189 7.94 -14.26 16.73
CA LEU A 189 7.02 -15.19 17.35
C LEU A 189 6.20 -15.82 16.21
N ASP A 190 6.27 -17.14 16.12
CA ASP A 190 5.45 -17.98 15.27
C ASP A 190 3.98 -17.77 15.65
N GLU A 191 3.25 -16.98 14.86
CA GLU A 191 1.81 -16.83 15.01
C GLU A 191 1.13 -17.52 13.83
N THR A 192 0.67 -18.74 14.12
CA THR A 192 -0.25 -19.48 13.27
C THR A 192 -1.62 -18.81 13.37
N ASP A 193 -2.02 -18.19 12.26
CA ASP A 193 -3.33 -17.58 12.09
C ASP A 193 -4.44 -18.62 12.34
N SER A 194 -5.13 -18.48 13.45
CA SER A 194 -6.18 -19.38 13.91
C SER A 194 -7.44 -18.60 14.29
N GLU A 195 -7.98 -17.82 13.35
CA GLU A 195 -9.37 -17.36 13.42
C GLU A 195 -10.06 -17.34 12.05
N THR A 196 -10.72 -18.45 11.71
CA THR A 196 -12.05 -18.40 11.11
C THR A 196 -12.75 -19.73 11.39
N GLY A 197 -13.59 -19.71 12.42
CA GLY A 197 -14.41 -20.84 12.82
C GLY A 197 -15.56 -21.12 11.84
N THR A 198 -15.77 -22.43 11.64
CA THR A 198 -17.02 -23.10 11.27
C THR A 198 -17.37 -23.20 9.78
N THR A 199 -17.24 -24.41 9.22
CA THR A 199 -18.16 -24.97 8.23
C THR A 199 -18.24 -26.50 8.46
N PRO A 200 -19.39 -27.17 8.23
CA PRO A 200 -19.71 -28.45 8.86
C PRO A 200 -18.85 -29.63 8.39
N ASP A 201 -18.65 -30.55 9.33
CA ASP A 201 -18.13 -31.89 9.13
C ASP A 201 -18.83 -32.60 7.96
N VAL A 202 -18.05 -32.87 6.91
CA VAL A 202 -18.36 -33.88 5.91
C VAL A 202 -17.15 -34.79 5.87
N ALA A 203 -17.33 -35.99 6.40
CA ALA A 203 -16.37 -37.06 6.26
C ALA A 203 -16.10 -37.36 4.78
N ASP A 204 -14.82 -37.31 4.45
CA ASP A 204 -14.04 -38.35 3.78
C ASP A 204 -13.45 -38.07 2.38
N MET A 205 -12.25 -38.66 2.16
CA MET A 205 -11.45 -38.78 0.93
C MET A 205 -10.50 -37.63 0.52
N THR A 206 -9.64 -37.13 1.43
CA THR A 206 -8.47 -36.31 1.03
C THR A 206 -7.13 -36.89 1.48
N PRO A 207 -6.01 -36.62 0.77
CA PRO A 207 -4.69 -37.10 1.17
C PRO A 207 -4.42 -36.73 2.63
N GLY A 208 -3.93 -37.69 3.42
CA GLY A 208 -3.86 -37.59 4.89
C GLY A 208 -3.26 -36.28 5.40
N ALA A 209 -3.62 -35.90 6.63
CA ALA A 209 -3.15 -34.68 7.30
C ALA A 209 -1.62 -34.45 7.14
N ASP A 210 -0.85 -35.54 7.18
CA ASP A 210 0.61 -35.54 6.97
C ASP A 210 1.02 -35.01 5.58
N SER A 211 0.29 -35.35 4.51
CA SER A 211 0.56 -34.89 3.15
C SER A 211 0.27 -33.40 2.97
N ARG A 212 -0.70 -32.85 3.71
CA ARG A 212 -0.99 -31.41 3.73
C ARG A 212 0.11 -30.65 4.47
N MET A 213 0.51 -31.12 5.65
CA MET A 213 1.64 -30.56 6.42
C MET A 213 2.94 -30.53 5.60
N LEU A 214 3.32 -31.64 4.96
CA LEU A 214 4.51 -31.72 4.11
C LEU A 214 4.46 -30.74 2.93
N ARG A 215 3.28 -30.52 2.35
CA ARG A 215 3.08 -29.55 1.27
C ARG A 215 3.25 -28.12 1.76
N ASP A 216 2.72 -27.80 2.94
CA ASP A 216 2.76 -26.47 3.52
C ASP A 216 4.19 -26.09 3.95
N GLU A 217 4.92 -27.04 4.55
CA GLU A 217 6.34 -26.90 4.89
C GLU A 217 7.19 -26.65 3.63
N ARG A 218 6.96 -27.44 2.57
CA ARG A 218 7.63 -27.24 1.28
C ARG A 218 7.31 -25.87 0.68
N MET A 219 6.06 -25.42 0.77
CA MET A 219 5.66 -24.11 0.27
C MET A 219 6.24 -22.96 1.10
N ALA A 220 6.41 -23.16 2.41
CA ALA A 220 7.12 -22.23 3.28
C ALA A 220 8.60 -22.09 2.87
N ALA A 221 9.29 -23.21 2.65
CA ALA A 221 10.69 -23.20 2.19
C ALA A 221 10.86 -22.53 0.81
N ILE A 222 9.92 -22.78 -0.13
CA ILE A 222 9.92 -22.09 -1.44
C ILE A 222 9.78 -20.58 -1.24
N ARG A 223 8.85 -20.15 -0.39
CA ARG A 223 8.63 -18.72 -0.09
C ARG A 223 9.88 -18.10 0.52
N GLU A 224 10.51 -18.75 1.48
CA GLU A 224 11.74 -18.27 2.13
C GLU A 224 12.85 -18.01 1.09
N HIS A 225 13.09 -18.97 0.19
CA HIS A 225 14.12 -18.83 -0.84
C HIS A 225 13.80 -17.75 -1.88
N VAL A 226 12.52 -17.55 -2.22
CA VAL A 226 12.09 -16.41 -3.05
C VAL A 226 12.33 -15.08 -2.34
N MET A 227 12.11 -15.03 -1.02
CA MET A 227 12.35 -13.82 -0.23
C MET A 227 13.84 -13.49 -0.07
N ALA A 228 14.69 -14.51 -0.01
CA ALA A 228 16.14 -14.37 0.05
C ALA A 228 16.78 -13.87 -1.26
N LEU A 229 16.04 -13.86 -2.37
CA LEU A 229 16.55 -13.32 -3.63
C LEU A 229 16.86 -11.81 -3.50
N PRO A 230 17.88 -11.32 -4.23
CA PRO A 230 18.09 -9.89 -4.41
C PRO A 230 16.79 -9.21 -4.84
N GLU A 231 16.51 -8.04 -4.26
CA GLU A 231 15.23 -7.32 -4.40
C GLU A 231 14.72 -7.27 -5.85
N ARG A 232 15.55 -6.84 -6.80
CA ARG A 232 15.17 -6.78 -8.23
C ARG A 232 14.83 -8.15 -8.83
N GLN A 233 15.55 -9.20 -8.44
CA GLN A 233 15.26 -10.58 -8.89
C GLN A 233 13.95 -11.07 -8.32
N ARG A 234 13.73 -10.86 -7.01
CA ARG A 234 12.47 -11.20 -6.34
C ARG A 234 11.28 -10.54 -7.03
N MET A 235 11.37 -9.23 -7.29
CA MET A 235 10.30 -8.48 -7.95
C MET A 235 10.00 -8.99 -9.36
N ALA A 236 11.04 -9.27 -10.15
CA ALA A 236 10.87 -9.84 -11.48
C ALA A 236 10.16 -11.20 -11.43
N VAL A 237 10.54 -12.08 -10.49
CA VAL A 237 9.90 -13.38 -10.29
C VAL A 237 8.44 -13.22 -9.87
N LEU A 238 8.14 -12.30 -8.95
CA LEU A 238 6.78 -12.04 -8.48
C LEU A 238 5.88 -11.57 -9.62
N MET A 239 6.32 -10.58 -10.39
CA MET A 239 5.58 -10.07 -11.56
C MET A 239 5.38 -11.14 -12.63
N HIS A 240 6.39 -11.96 -12.91
CA HIS A 240 6.25 -13.00 -13.92
C HIS A 240 5.32 -14.13 -13.47
N LYS A 241 5.50 -14.64 -12.25
CA LYS A 241 4.81 -15.85 -11.80
C LYS A 241 3.38 -15.59 -11.34
N TYR A 242 3.12 -14.45 -10.72
CA TYR A 242 1.82 -14.17 -10.13
C TYR A 242 0.99 -13.18 -10.95
N GLU A 243 1.63 -12.21 -11.60
CA GLU A 243 0.94 -11.19 -12.39
C GLU A 243 0.90 -11.53 -13.89
N GLY A 244 1.58 -12.61 -14.30
CA GLY A 244 1.59 -13.09 -15.69
C GLY A 244 2.25 -12.11 -16.67
N MET A 245 3.09 -11.20 -16.19
CA MET A 245 3.73 -10.18 -17.03
C MET A 245 4.81 -10.80 -17.92
N ASP A 246 4.85 -10.36 -19.18
CA ASP A 246 5.93 -10.70 -20.09
C ASP A 246 7.23 -9.94 -19.76
N TYR A 247 8.33 -10.33 -20.41
CA TYR A 247 9.65 -9.75 -20.13
C TYR A 247 9.75 -8.26 -20.49
N LYS A 248 8.98 -7.80 -21.48
CA LYS A 248 8.96 -6.40 -21.88
C LYS A 248 8.24 -5.58 -20.81
N GLN A 249 7.06 -6.02 -20.37
CA GLN A 249 6.28 -5.39 -19.31
C GLN A 249 7.07 -5.30 -17.99
N ILE A 250 7.75 -6.39 -17.59
CA ILE A 250 8.61 -6.38 -16.40
C ILE A 250 9.77 -5.39 -16.57
N GLY A 251 10.36 -5.32 -17.76
CA GLY A 251 11.38 -4.33 -18.09
C GLY A 251 10.87 -2.90 -17.94
N ASP A 252 9.66 -2.61 -18.41
CA ASP A 252 9.03 -1.29 -18.29
C ASP A 252 8.76 -0.91 -16.82
N VAL A 253 8.36 -1.87 -15.98
CA VAL A 253 8.19 -1.68 -14.53
C VAL A 253 9.53 -1.40 -13.84
N LEU A 254 10.53 -2.24 -14.11
CA LEU A 254 11.83 -2.20 -13.46
C LEU A 254 12.82 -1.20 -14.08
N LYS A 255 12.42 -0.52 -15.16
CA LYS A 255 13.26 0.37 -15.98
C LYS A 255 14.53 -0.34 -16.50
N LEU A 256 14.34 -1.53 -17.09
CA LEU A 256 15.39 -2.36 -17.66
C LEU A 256 15.06 -2.68 -19.13
N SER A 257 16.09 -2.96 -19.94
CA SER A 257 15.87 -3.51 -21.28
C SER A 257 15.30 -4.92 -21.18
N GLU A 258 14.62 -5.38 -22.23
CA GLU A 258 14.08 -6.74 -22.28
C GLU A 258 15.20 -7.80 -22.12
N SER A 259 16.37 -7.55 -22.71
CA SER A 259 17.55 -8.42 -22.58
C SER A 259 18.09 -8.47 -21.14
N ALA A 260 18.15 -7.32 -20.46
CA ALA A 260 18.54 -7.25 -19.05
C ALA A 260 17.51 -7.97 -18.16
N THR A 261 16.22 -7.87 -18.49
CA THR A 261 15.13 -8.53 -17.75
C THR A 261 15.18 -10.05 -17.91
N LYS A 262 15.42 -10.56 -19.14
CA LYS A 262 15.66 -11.99 -19.39
C LYS A 262 16.83 -12.51 -18.56
N SER A 263 17.95 -11.79 -18.58
CA SER A 263 19.14 -12.14 -17.81
C SER A 263 18.88 -12.13 -16.30
N LEU A 264 18.10 -11.17 -15.82
CA LEU A 264 17.72 -11.04 -14.41
C LEU A 264 16.86 -12.22 -13.95
N LEU A 265 15.82 -12.56 -14.70
CA LEU A 265 14.93 -13.70 -14.41
C LEU A 265 15.68 -15.03 -14.50
N PHE A 266 16.55 -15.19 -15.50
CA PHE A 266 17.38 -16.39 -15.61
C PHE A 266 18.24 -16.60 -14.36
N ARG A 267 18.93 -15.55 -13.88
CA ARG A 267 19.73 -15.62 -12.65
C ARG A 267 18.88 -15.92 -11.42
N ALA A 268 17.69 -15.33 -11.34
CA ALA A 268 16.75 -15.59 -10.25
C ALA A 268 16.33 -17.06 -10.22
N TYR A 269 15.92 -17.63 -11.36
CA TYR A 269 15.52 -19.03 -11.45
C TYR A 269 16.68 -20.00 -11.25
N GLN A 270 17.89 -19.67 -11.71
CA GLN A 270 19.07 -20.48 -11.44
C GLN A 270 19.35 -20.56 -9.93
N THR A 271 19.29 -19.41 -9.24
CA THR A 271 19.47 -19.34 -7.78
C THR A 271 18.39 -20.16 -7.06
N LEU A 272 17.12 -20.00 -7.45
CA LEU A 272 16.02 -20.77 -6.86
C LEU A 272 16.18 -22.27 -7.13
N ARG A 273 16.57 -22.66 -8.34
CA ARG A 273 16.78 -24.08 -8.70
C ARG A 273 17.86 -24.72 -7.83
N GLU A 274 18.97 -24.02 -7.60
CA GLU A 274 20.06 -24.51 -6.75
C GLU A 274 19.63 -24.64 -5.28
N LYS A 275 18.89 -23.64 -4.77
CA LYS A 275 18.41 -23.63 -3.38
C LYS A 275 17.28 -24.63 -3.12
N LEU A 276 16.42 -24.86 -4.11
CA LEU A 276 15.25 -25.74 -3.98
C LEU A 276 15.52 -27.19 -4.36
N LYS A 277 16.70 -27.52 -4.92
CA LYS A 277 17.08 -28.89 -5.27
C LYS A 277 16.86 -29.90 -4.13
N PRO A 278 17.20 -29.61 -2.86
CA PRO A 278 16.99 -30.54 -1.74
C PRO A 278 15.52 -30.83 -1.42
N PHE A 279 14.58 -30.00 -1.89
CA PHE A 279 13.14 -30.16 -1.66
C PHE A 279 12.43 -30.82 -2.86
N LEU A 280 13.18 -31.23 -3.89
CA LEU A 280 12.67 -31.87 -5.11
C LEU A 280 13.08 -33.34 -5.25
N GLU A 281 14.09 -33.77 -4.48
CA GLU A 281 14.55 -35.16 -4.35
C GLU A 281 13.82 -35.87 -3.21
#